data_AF-B0Y829-F1
#
_entry.id   AF-B0Y829-F1
#
_cell.length_a   1.000
_cell.length_b   1.000
_cell.length_c   1.000
_cell.angle_alpha   90.00
_cell.angle_beta   90.00
_cell.angle_gamma   90.00
#
_symmetry.space_group_name_H-M   'P 1'
#
loop_
_entity.id
_entity.type
_entity.pdbx_description
1 polymer ?
#
loop_
_entity_poly.entity_id
_entity_poly.type
_entity_poly.pdbx_seq_one_letter_code
_entity_poly.pdbx_strand_id
1 'polypeptide(L)'
;MSSFGSSGGLGEAAAWLCLREDMYISLTSQSPLRTNLQSFERSDVFTRTDDFAWSNRMVFLLARILSCAFNEESRTRRSCASLKALEKEVDDWSASKPQTFQPVHFAPRGKDPGRRFPTIWTLLPVHVVGLQYYHIAKIILALSGCSNPSLPYERLQRSRDVEKIVRSHLLNVLGLAASNPRAENTLFTARHSLVAWGWILRHNLDQDAAEELLRYMELKTGWSTSHLIHSLREQWKNELVDD
;
A
#
# COMPACT_ATOMS: atom_id res chain seq x y z
N MET A 1 -20.83 20.32 10.40
CA MET A 1 -20.29 18.96 10.64
C MET A 1 -19.04 19.12 11.49
N SER A 2 -18.94 18.44 12.63
CA SER A 2 -17.83 18.56 13.57
C SER A 2 -16.52 18.05 12.94
N SER A 3 -15.52 18.94 12.84
CA SER A 3 -14.21 18.65 12.24
C SER A 3 -13.30 17.96 13.24
N PHE A 4 -13.53 16.67 13.49
CA PHE A 4 -12.70 15.89 14.41
C PHE A 4 -11.29 15.60 13.88
N GLY A 5 -11.03 15.70 12.57
CA GLY A 5 -9.73 15.43 11.95
C GLY A 5 -8.61 16.43 12.27
N SER A 6 -8.88 17.43 13.10
CA SER A 6 -7.93 18.49 13.48
C SER A 6 -8.13 18.98 14.92
N SER A 7 -8.92 18.27 15.73
CA SER A 7 -9.26 18.72 17.09
C SER A 7 -8.28 18.27 18.17
N GLY A 8 -7.23 17.51 17.80
CA GLY A 8 -6.39 16.80 18.76
C GLY A 8 -7.13 15.65 19.46
N GLY A 9 -6.39 14.92 20.29
CA GLY A 9 -6.92 13.92 21.21
C GLY A 9 -7.59 12.71 20.53
N LEU A 10 -8.50 12.06 21.25
CA LEU A 10 -9.15 10.81 20.83
C LEU A 10 -10.00 10.96 19.56
N GLY A 11 -10.64 12.11 19.37
CA GLY A 11 -11.47 12.38 18.20
C GLY A 11 -10.66 12.40 16.90
N GLU A 12 -9.50 13.03 16.93
CA GLU A 12 -8.58 13.05 15.78
C GLU A 12 -7.99 11.66 15.52
N ALA A 13 -7.56 10.95 16.56
CA ALA A 13 -7.09 9.58 16.43
C ALA A 13 -8.14 8.65 15.78
N ALA A 14 -9.40 8.78 16.19
CA ALA A 14 -10.51 8.04 15.58
C ALA A 14 -10.74 8.43 14.12
N ALA A 15 -10.63 9.72 13.77
CA ALA A 15 -10.74 10.17 12.38
C ALA A 15 -9.65 9.55 11.49
N TRP A 16 -8.39 9.49 11.96
CA TRP A 16 -7.30 8.82 11.25
C TRP A 16 -7.49 7.31 11.13
N LEU A 17 -8.15 6.66 12.09
CA LEU A 17 -8.53 5.24 11.98
C LEU A 17 -9.60 5.03 10.90
N CYS A 18 -10.68 5.84 10.93
CA CYS A 18 -11.74 5.78 9.92
C CYS A 18 -11.20 6.03 8.51
N LEU A 19 -10.25 6.96 8.35
CA LEU A 19 -9.61 7.21 7.06
C LEU A 19 -8.88 5.97 6.53
N ARG A 20 -8.18 5.22 7.38
CA ARG A 20 -7.45 4.00 6.97
C ARG A 20 -8.41 2.88 6.57
N GLU A 21 -9.55 2.75 7.23
CA GLU A 21 -10.58 1.79 6.84
C GLU A 21 -11.22 2.16 5.49
N ASP A 22 -11.52 3.44 5.29
CA ASP A 22 -12.05 3.93 4.01
C ASP A 22 -11.04 3.75 2.87
N MET A 23 -9.73 3.89 3.13
CA MET A 23 -8.68 3.54 2.17
C MET A 23 -8.70 2.06 1.79
N TYR A 24 -8.89 1.16 2.75
CA TYR A 24 -9.02 -0.27 2.45
C TYR A 24 -10.22 -0.54 1.55
N ILE A 25 -11.38 0.02 1.89
CA ILE A 25 -12.59 -0.10 1.06
C ILE A 25 -12.29 0.41 -0.34
N SER A 26 -11.80 1.66 -0.45
CA SER A 26 -11.43 2.28 -1.73
C SER A 26 -10.46 1.43 -2.57
N LEU A 27 -9.43 0.85 -1.95
CA LEU A 27 -8.46 -0.03 -2.61
C LEU A 27 -9.11 -1.29 -3.19
N THR A 28 -9.99 -1.93 -2.42
CA THR A 28 -10.61 -3.22 -2.80
C THR A 28 -11.79 -3.07 -3.74
N SER A 29 -12.59 -2.01 -3.61
CA SER A 29 -13.71 -1.71 -4.50
C SER A 29 -13.32 -0.90 -5.73
N GLN A 30 -12.06 -0.40 -5.78
CA GLN A 30 -11.60 0.56 -6.78
C GLN A 30 -12.53 1.79 -6.89
N SER A 31 -13.10 2.22 -5.77
CA SER A 31 -14.01 3.37 -5.71
C SER A 31 -13.38 4.56 -5.01
N PRO A 32 -13.85 5.80 -5.25
CA PRO A 32 -13.37 6.98 -4.53
C PRO A 32 -13.48 6.84 -3.01
N LEU A 33 -12.58 7.51 -2.29
CA LEU A 33 -12.71 7.69 -0.84
C LEU A 33 -14.00 8.45 -0.51
N ARG A 34 -14.67 8.03 0.57
CA ARG A 34 -15.85 8.72 1.11
C ARG A 34 -15.47 9.80 2.13
N THR A 35 -14.29 9.66 2.73
CA THR A 35 -13.78 10.56 3.77
C THR A 35 -13.43 11.92 3.19
N ASN A 36 -13.90 13.00 3.83
CA ASN A 36 -13.53 14.36 3.45
C ASN A 36 -12.11 14.69 3.93
N LEU A 37 -11.14 14.66 3.01
CA LEU A 37 -9.73 14.95 3.30
C LEU A 37 -9.48 16.37 3.82
N GLN A 38 -10.34 17.34 3.51
CA GLN A 38 -10.20 18.72 4.02
C GLN A 38 -10.27 18.79 5.55
N SER A 39 -10.95 17.82 6.19
CA SER A 39 -11.04 17.77 7.65
C SER A 39 -9.72 17.46 8.35
N PHE A 40 -8.72 16.96 7.60
CA PHE A 40 -7.39 16.63 8.11
C PHE A 40 -6.36 17.72 7.82
N GLU A 41 -6.59 18.64 6.87
CA GLU A 41 -5.59 19.63 6.42
C GLU A 41 -5.03 20.51 7.55
N ARG A 42 -5.79 20.66 8.64
CA ARG A 42 -5.42 21.46 9.82
C ARG A 42 -4.80 20.63 10.97
N SER A 43 -4.64 19.31 10.78
CA SER A 43 -4.00 18.42 11.73
C SER A 43 -2.57 18.87 12.05
N ASP A 44 -2.16 18.73 13.32
CA ASP A 44 -0.81 19.05 13.79
C ASP A 44 0.28 18.17 13.15
N VAL A 45 -0.11 17.02 12.57
CA VAL A 45 0.74 16.13 11.77
C VAL A 45 1.47 16.89 10.66
N PHE A 46 0.88 17.93 10.09
CA PHE A 46 1.50 18.70 9.00
C PHE A 46 2.54 19.72 9.49
N THR A 47 2.62 20.01 10.78
CA THR A 47 3.60 20.95 11.36
C THR A 47 4.69 20.26 12.17
N ARG A 48 4.38 19.10 12.75
CA ARG A 48 5.31 18.32 13.59
C ARG A 48 6.42 17.63 12.81
N THR A 49 7.58 17.39 13.42
CA THR A 49 8.74 16.77 12.73
C THR A 49 9.08 15.37 13.24
N ASP A 50 8.26 14.80 14.11
CA ASP A 50 8.46 13.44 14.64
C ASP A 50 8.02 12.34 13.67
N ASP A 51 8.42 11.11 13.96
CA ASP A 51 8.20 9.95 13.09
C ASP A 51 6.71 9.64 12.85
N PHE A 52 5.82 9.93 13.82
CA PHE A 52 4.38 9.75 13.64
C PHE A 52 3.81 10.74 12.64
N ALA A 53 4.27 11.99 12.71
CA ALA A 53 3.91 13.01 11.73
C ALA A 53 4.34 12.59 10.31
N TRP A 54 5.58 12.12 10.15
CA TRP A 54 6.09 11.65 8.85
C TRP A 54 5.31 10.45 8.29
N SER A 55 4.97 9.48 9.13
CA SER A 55 4.14 8.35 8.69
C SER A 55 2.72 8.80 8.31
N ASN A 56 2.08 9.65 9.12
CA ASN A 56 0.71 10.10 8.83
C ASN A 56 0.64 10.99 7.58
N ARG A 57 1.70 11.76 7.26
CA ARG A 57 1.79 12.48 5.98
C ARG A 57 1.77 11.53 4.79
N MET A 58 2.50 10.41 4.85
CA MET A 58 2.46 9.40 3.78
C MET A 58 1.09 8.73 3.67
N VAL A 59 0.44 8.46 4.81
CA VAL A 59 -0.96 7.98 4.84
C VAL A 59 -1.89 8.98 4.13
N PHE A 60 -1.77 10.27 4.44
CA PHE A 60 -2.57 11.31 3.80
C PHE A 60 -2.28 11.46 2.30
N LEU A 61 -1.02 11.36 1.88
CA LEU A 61 -0.65 11.36 0.46
C LEU A 61 -1.29 10.19 -0.29
N LEU A 62 -1.27 8.97 0.28
CA LEU A 62 -2.00 7.85 -0.31
C LEU A 62 -3.50 8.13 -0.42
N ALA A 63 -4.09 8.79 0.59
CA ALA A 63 -5.50 9.19 0.56
C ALA A 63 -5.80 10.05 -0.67
N ARG A 64 -5.00 11.11 -0.86
CA ARG A 64 -5.14 12.03 -2.01
C ARG A 64 -4.97 11.30 -3.34
N ILE A 65 -4.04 10.35 -3.41
CA ILE A 65 -3.84 9.52 -4.60
C ILE A 65 -5.08 8.68 -4.90
N LEU A 66 -5.65 7.99 -3.91
CA LEU A 66 -6.87 7.18 -4.10
C LEU A 66 -8.07 8.04 -4.52
N SER A 67 -8.28 9.18 -3.87
CA SER A 67 -9.30 10.15 -4.27
C SER A 67 -9.14 10.64 -5.71
N CYS A 68 -7.90 10.81 -6.19
CA CYS A 68 -7.66 11.28 -7.55
C CYS A 68 -7.72 10.16 -8.59
N ALA A 69 -7.21 8.96 -8.26
CA ALA A 69 -7.10 7.82 -9.15
C ALA A 69 -8.46 7.18 -9.45
N PHE A 70 -9.34 7.06 -8.45
CA PHE A 70 -10.59 6.32 -8.58
C PHE A 70 -11.83 7.19 -8.82
N ASN A 71 -11.68 8.51 -8.90
CA ASN A 71 -12.77 9.40 -9.30
C ASN A 71 -13.08 9.23 -10.80
N GLU A 72 -14.35 9.23 -11.21
CA GLU A 72 -14.75 8.91 -12.61
C GLU A 72 -14.18 9.88 -13.66
N GLU A 73 -13.84 11.11 -13.24
CA GLU A 73 -13.15 12.10 -14.06
C GLU A 73 -11.63 11.84 -14.21
N SER A 74 -11.12 10.73 -13.67
CA SER A 74 -9.69 10.41 -13.59
C SER A 74 -9.01 10.23 -14.95
N ARG A 75 -9.79 10.04 -16.02
CA ARG A 75 -9.28 9.96 -17.40
C ARG A 75 -9.09 11.32 -18.08
N THR A 76 -9.36 12.43 -17.38
CA THR A 76 -9.10 13.78 -17.91
C THR A 76 -7.62 14.15 -17.83
N ARG A 77 -7.16 15.02 -18.74
CA ARG A 77 -5.81 15.62 -18.69
C ARG A 77 -5.51 16.29 -17.35
N ARG A 78 -6.53 16.86 -16.69
CA ARG A 78 -6.43 17.51 -15.38
C ARG A 78 -6.12 16.50 -14.26
N SER A 79 -6.83 15.36 -14.23
CA SER A 79 -6.53 14.31 -13.26
C SER A 79 -5.12 13.76 -13.43
N CYS A 80 -4.67 13.60 -14.68
CA CYS A 80 -3.30 13.19 -14.93
C CYS A 80 -2.26 14.17 -14.35
N ALA A 81 -2.44 15.47 -14.55
CA ALA A 81 -1.54 16.48 -13.98
C ALA A 81 -1.52 16.42 -12.44
N SER A 82 -2.69 16.21 -11.83
CA SER A 82 -2.81 16.02 -10.38
C SER A 82 -2.08 14.77 -9.88
N LEU A 83 -2.23 13.63 -10.55
CA LEU A 83 -1.50 12.40 -10.20
C LEU A 83 0.01 12.55 -10.34
N LYS A 84 0.50 13.27 -11.37
CA LYS A 84 1.93 13.57 -11.50
C LYS A 84 2.45 14.49 -10.39
N ALA A 85 1.66 15.46 -9.97
CA ALA A 85 2.01 16.31 -8.84
C ALA A 85 2.09 15.48 -7.54
N LEU A 86 1.12 14.59 -7.32
CA LEU A 86 1.13 13.67 -6.17
C LEU A 86 2.29 12.68 -6.22
N GLU A 87 2.66 12.17 -7.40
CA GLU A 87 3.85 11.33 -7.56
C GLU A 87 5.12 12.07 -7.11
N LYS A 88 5.26 13.35 -7.51
CA LYS A 88 6.36 14.19 -7.04
C LYS A 88 6.34 14.36 -5.52
N GLU A 89 5.18 14.62 -4.91
CA GLU A 89 5.07 14.74 -3.45
C GLU A 89 5.46 13.44 -2.71
N VAL A 90 5.15 12.27 -3.29
CA VAL A 90 5.57 10.97 -2.75
C VAL A 90 7.09 10.78 -2.86
N ASP A 91 7.68 11.17 -3.98
CA ASP A 91 9.13 11.09 -4.19
C ASP A 91 9.87 12.08 -3.25
N ASP A 92 9.34 13.30 -3.09
CA ASP A 92 9.84 14.32 -2.17
C ASP A 92 9.75 13.83 -0.70
N TRP A 93 8.64 13.18 -0.32
CA TRP A 93 8.51 12.54 0.99
C TRP A 93 9.59 11.46 1.18
N SER A 94 9.83 10.62 0.17
CA SER A 94 10.82 9.56 0.24
C SER A 94 12.25 10.11 0.35
N ALA A 95 12.55 11.21 -0.35
CA ALA A 95 13.86 11.87 -0.28
C ALA A 95 14.07 12.60 1.06
N SER A 96 13.00 13.13 1.66
CA SER A 96 13.08 14.02 2.82
C SER A 96 12.80 13.34 4.17
N LYS A 97 12.28 12.11 4.17
CA LYS A 97 11.95 11.39 5.41
C LYS A 97 13.17 11.26 6.32
N PRO A 98 13.00 11.30 7.66
CA PRO A 98 14.10 11.21 8.60
C PRO A 98 14.89 9.91 8.46
N GLN A 99 16.15 9.92 8.86
CA GLN A 99 17.02 8.72 8.82
C GLN A 99 16.48 7.57 9.68
N THR A 100 15.60 7.84 10.66
CA THR A 100 14.90 6.82 11.46
C THR A 100 14.06 5.87 10.63
N PHE A 101 13.64 6.25 9.41
CA PHE A 101 12.94 5.38 8.46
C PHE A 101 13.87 4.44 7.68
N GLN A 102 15.20 4.58 7.81
CA GLN A 102 16.13 3.64 7.20
C GLN A 102 16.06 2.29 7.92
N PRO A 103 16.02 1.16 7.18
CA PRO A 103 16.04 -0.15 7.81
C PRO A 103 17.30 -0.33 8.65
N VAL A 104 17.14 -0.81 9.89
CA VAL A 104 18.24 -1.25 10.77
C VAL A 104 18.95 -2.45 10.15
N HIS A 105 18.19 -3.30 9.45
CA HIS A 105 18.71 -4.39 8.65
C HIS A 105 17.90 -4.54 7.37
N PHE A 106 18.60 -4.76 6.27
CA PHE A 106 18.03 -5.08 4.98
C PHE A 106 18.71 -6.33 4.40
N ALA A 107 17.90 -7.33 4.07
CA ALA A 107 18.34 -8.45 3.24
C ALA A 107 17.39 -8.59 2.04
N PRO A 108 17.90 -8.66 0.80
CA PRO A 108 17.06 -8.85 -0.37
C PRO A 108 16.38 -10.22 -0.33
N ARG A 109 15.23 -10.35 -1.01
CA ARG A 109 14.58 -11.65 -1.20
C ARG A 109 15.53 -12.62 -1.91
N GLY A 110 15.56 -13.86 -1.44
CA GLY A 110 16.33 -14.96 -2.01
C GLY A 110 15.49 -15.86 -2.92
N LYS A 111 16.15 -16.87 -3.50
CA LYS A 111 15.47 -17.96 -4.20
C LYS A 111 14.98 -19.04 -3.21
N ASP A 112 15.53 -19.06 -2.00
CA ASP A 112 15.24 -20.06 -0.97
C ASP A 112 13.79 -19.95 -0.45
N PRO A 113 13.16 -21.07 -0.05
CA PRO A 113 11.79 -21.09 0.47
C PRO A 113 11.57 -20.14 1.66
N GLY A 114 12.55 -19.97 2.55
CA GLY A 114 12.43 -19.11 3.73
C GLY A 114 12.72 -17.61 3.52
N ARG A 115 12.99 -17.17 2.28
CA ARG A 115 13.42 -15.79 1.98
C ARG A 115 12.68 -15.18 0.79
N ARG A 116 11.40 -15.48 0.63
CA ARG A 116 10.60 -15.06 -0.55
C ARG A 116 10.23 -13.58 -0.53
N PHE A 117 10.16 -12.97 0.65
CA PHE A 117 10.07 -11.53 0.84
C PHE A 117 11.43 -10.93 1.23
N PRO A 118 11.69 -9.65 0.93
CA PRO A 118 12.83 -8.95 1.52
C PRO A 118 12.67 -8.88 3.05
N THR A 119 13.79 -9.07 3.77
CA THR A 119 13.83 -8.84 5.22
C THR A 119 14.14 -7.37 5.48
N ILE A 120 13.23 -6.66 6.16
CA ILE A 120 13.31 -5.21 6.38
C ILE A 120 13.01 -4.92 7.85
N TRP A 121 14.04 -4.80 8.68
CA TRP A 121 13.87 -4.44 10.10
C TRP A 121 13.85 -2.94 10.27
N THR A 122 12.81 -2.42 10.90
CA THR A 122 12.67 -1.00 11.20
C THR A 122 12.76 -0.76 12.70
N LEU A 123 13.02 0.48 13.10
CA LEU A 123 13.20 0.82 14.50
C LEU A 123 11.86 0.81 15.27
N LEU A 124 10.78 1.34 14.65
CA LEU A 124 9.46 1.46 15.28
C LEU A 124 8.34 1.03 14.31
N PRO A 125 7.21 0.50 14.83
CA PRO A 125 6.03 0.16 14.01
C PRO A 125 5.54 1.28 13.09
N VAL A 126 5.67 2.54 13.52
CA VAL A 126 5.27 3.71 12.74
C VAL A 126 6.08 3.88 11.45
N HIS A 127 7.34 3.47 11.44
CA HIS A 127 8.16 3.46 10.22
C HIS A 127 7.65 2.42 9.22
N VAL A 128 7.26 1.24 9.70
CA VAL A 128 6.66 0.18 8.88
C VAL A 128 5.40 0.68 8.20
N VAL A 129 4.51 1.35 8.96
CA VAL A 129 3.29 1.95 8.42
C VAL A 129 3.63 2.95 7.33
N GLY A 130 4.48 3.94 7.58
CA GLY A 130 4.85 4.93 6.57
C GLY A 130 5.42 4.30 5.30
N LEU A 131 6.30 3.30 5.42
CA LEU A 131 6.89 2.60 4.29
C LEU A 131 5.87 1.73 3.52
N GLN A 132 4.97 1.01 4.19
CA GLN A 132 3.92 0.24 3.51
C GLN A 132 3.01 1.15 2.69
N TYR A 133 2.59 2.28 3.26
CA TYR A 133 1.76 3.25 2.56
C TYR A 133 2.49 3.90 1.38
N TYR A 134 3.80 4.14 1.50
CA TYR A 134 4.64 4.56 0.38
C TYR A 134 4.64 3.52 -0.76
N HIS A 135 4.86 2.25 -0.45
CA HIS A 135 4.86 1.20 -1.48
C HIS A 135 3.48 1.06 -2.15
N ILE A 136 2.40 1.16 -1.38
CA ILE A 136 1.03 1.16 -1.91
C ILE A 136 0.78 2.37 -2.82
N ALA A 137 1.27 3.56 -2.45
CA ALA A 137 1.17 4.76 -3.29
C ALA A 137 1.86 4.56 -4.64
N LYS A 138 3.07 3.98 -4.66
CA LYS A 138 3.77 3.66 -5.92
C LYS A 138 3.02 2.61 -6.77
N ILE A 139 2.35 1.64 -6.15
CA ILE A 139 1.48 0.67 -6.85
C ILE A 139 0.34 1.40 -7.56
N ILE A 140 -0.42 2.23 -6.82
CA ILE A 140 -1.56 2.95 -7.39
C ILE A 140 -1.12 3.90 -8.50
N LEU A 141 -0.05 4.68 -8.29
CA LEU A 141 0.49 5.58 -9.30
C LEU A 141 0.91 4.84 -10.59
N ALA A 142 1.53 3.67 -10.47
CA ALA A 142 1.90 2.84 -11.62
C ALA A 142 0.66 2.36 -12.41
N LEU A 143 -0.38 1.92 -11.69
CA LEU A 143 -1.65 1.47 -12.27
C LEU A 143 -2.43 2.64 -12.91
N SER A 144 -2.39 3.82 -12.30
CA SER A 144 -3.11 5.02 -12.76
C SER A 144 -2.37 5.82 -13.83
N GLY A 145 -1.22 5.34 -14.33
CA GLY A 145 -0.38 6.11 -15.25
C GLY A 145 -1.14 6.64 -16.47
N CYS A 146 -0.90 7.89 -16.84
CA CYS A 146 -1.71 8.58 -17.84
C CYS A 146 -1.32 8.34 -19.31
N SER A 147 -0.21 7.66 -19.56
CA SER A 147 0.37 7.54 -20.89
C SER A 147 -0.22 6.37 -21.64
N ASN A 148 -1.31 6.54 -22.39
CA ASN A 148 -1.89 5.46 -23.21
C ASN A 148 -1.10 5.32 -24.52
N PRO A 149 -0.27 4.26 -24.67
CA PRO A 149 0.50 4.06 -25.88
C PRO A 149 -0.43 3.77 -27.06
N SER A 150 -0.11 4.36 -28.20
CA SER A 150 -0.93 4.22 -29.42
C SER A 150 -0.78 2.82 -30.03
N LEU A 151 0.40 2.22 -29.94
CA LEU A 151 0.72 0.95 -30.58
C LEU A 151 0.40 -0.25 -29.66
N PRO A 152 -0.13 -1.37 -30.19
CA PRO A 152 -0.45 -2.56 -29.39
C PRO A 152 0.73 -3.15 -28.62
N TYR A 153 1.92 -3.23 -29.23
CA TYR A 153 3.09 -3.79 -28.56
C TYR A 153 3.58 -2.92 -27.40
N GLU A 154 3.45 -1.60 -27.50
CA GLU A 154 3.78 -0.67 -26.43
C GLU A 154 2.83 -0.82 -25.24
N ARG A 155 1.54 -1.10 -25.49
CA ARG A 155 0.57 -1.43 -24.43
C ARG A 155 0.95 -2.72 -23.69
N LEU A 156 1.34 -3.76 -24.42
CA LEU A 156 1.79 -5.01 -23.82
C LEU A 156 3.08 -4.81 -22.99
N GLN A 157 4.05 -4.07 -23.54
CA GLN A 157 5.29 -3.74 -22.82
C GLN A 157 4.99 -2.96 -21.54
N ARG A 158 4.15 -1.92 -21.63
CA ARG A 158 3.71 -1.13 -20.48
C ARG A 158 3.01 -1.98 -19.43
N SER A 159 2.11 -2.87 -19.84
CA SER A 159 1.42 -3.78 -18.91
C SER A 159 2.42 -4.65 -18.14
N ARG A 160 3.40 -5.24 -18.83
CA ARG A 160 4.46 -6.04 -18.19
C ARG A 160 5.32 -5.21 -17.23
N ASP A 161 5.62 -3.97 -17.58
CA ASP A 161 6.43 -3.11 -16.71
C ASP A 161 5.66 -2.66 -15.48
N VAL A 162 4.38 -2.31 -15.63
CA VAL A 162 3.47 -2.06 -14.49
C VAL A 162 3.37 -3.30 -13.62
N GLU A 163 3.19 -4.50 -14.19
CA GLU A 163 3.12 -5.75 -13.45
C GLU A 163 4.38 -5.99 -12.59
N LYS A 164 5.57 -5.75 -13.15
CA LYS A 164 6.84 -5.84 -12.41
C LYS A 164 6.90 -4.85 -11.25
N ILE A 165 6.48 -3.61 -11.47
CA ILE A 165 6.45 -2.57 -10.44
C ILE A 165 5.49 -2.98 -9.32
N VAL A 166 4.26 -3.37 -9.65
CA VAL A 166 3.25 -3.78 -8.67
C VAL A 166 3.75 -4.97 -7.85
N ARG A 167 4.29 -6.00 -8.50
CA ARG A 167 4.88 -7.15 -7.81
C ARG A 167 6.02 -6.76 -6.87
N SER A 168 6.94 -5.91 -7.32
CA SER A 168 8.08 -5.46 -6.51
C SER A 168 7.62 -4.71 -5.25
N HIS A 169 6.71 -3.76 -5.40
CA HIS A 169 6.19 -2.99 -4.26
C HIS A 169 5.33 -3.86 -3.33
N LEU A 170 4.51 -4.76 -3.87
CA LEU A 170 3.72 -5.70 -3.07
C LEU A 170 4.63 -6.55 -2.18
N LEU A 171 5.68 -7.15 -2.74
CA LEU A 171 6.64 -7.96 -1.97
C LEU A 171 7.32 -7.15 -0.85
N ASN A 172 7.58 -5.86 -1.05
CA ASN A 172 8.08 -4.99 0.02
C ASN A 172 7.04 -4.76 1.11
N VAL A 173 5.76 -4.56 0.78
CA VAL A 173 4.67 -4.43 1.77
C VAL A 173 4.56 -5.69 2.63
N LEU A 174 4.63 -6.87 2.00
CA LEU A 174 4.60 -8.16 2.71
C LEU A 174 5.86 -8.38 3.55
N GLY A 175 7.03 -8.07 3.00
CA GLY A 175 8.31 -8.16 3.71
C GLY A 175 8.36 -7.25 4.95
N LEU A 176 7.86 -6.02 4.83
CA LEU A 176 7.71 -5.09 5.96
C LEU A 176 6.85 -5.67 7.08
N ALA A 177 5.70 -6.27 6.76
CA ALA A 177 4.84 -6.89 7.77
C ALA A 177 5.48 -8.13 8.40
N ALA A 178 6.01 -9.04 7.57
CA ALA A 178 6.64 -10.28 8.02
C ALA A 178 7.89 -10.02 8.90
N SER A 179 8.65 -8.98 8.59
CA SER A 179 9.89 -8.64 9.27
C SER A 179 9.70 -7.92 10.60
N ASN A 180 8.51 -7.39 10.88
CA ASN A 180 8.24 -6.55 12.06
C ASN A 180 7.03 -7.10 12.84
N PRO A 181 7.16 -8.28 13.49
CA PRO A 181 6.02 -9.00 14.09
C PRO A 181 5.33 -8.27 15.25
N ARG A 182 5.98 -7.25 15.84
CA ARG A 182 5.39 -6.39 16.89
C ARG A 182 4.47 -5.30 16.35
N ALA A 183 4.49 -5.05 15.03
CA ALA A 183 3.66 -4.05 14.37
C ALA A 183 2.39 -4.71 13.82
N GLU A 184 1.53 -5.23 14.71
CA GLU A 184 0.39 -6.08 14.32
C GLU A 184 -0.57 -5.42 13.30
N ASN A 185 -0.76 -4.10 13.39
CA ASN A 185 -1.58 -3.34 12.46
C ASN A 185 -1.09 -3.44 10.99
N THR A 186 0.20 -3.67 10.78
CA THR A 186 0.80 -3.80 9.43
C THR A 186 0.42 -5.10 8.73
N LEU A 187 -0.04 -6.11 9.48
CA LEU A 187 -0.57 -7.36 8.94
C LEU A 187 -1.90 -7.12 8.22
N PHE A 188 -2.74 -6.21 8.73
CA PHE A 188 -3.97 -5.80 8.04
C PHE A 188 -3.65 -5.11 6.72
N THR A 189 -2.69 -4.19 6.69
CA THR A 189 -2.23 -3.54 5.45
C THR A 189 -1.66 -4.54 4.43
N ALA A 190 -0.89 -5.53 4.88
CA ALA A 190 -0.42 -6.62 4.03
C ALA A 190 -1.56 -7.48 3.48
N ARG A 191 -2.52 -7.87 4.33
CA ARG A 191 -3.74 -8.59 3.92
C ARG A 191 -4.53 -7.81 2.89
N HIS A 192 -4.78 -6.52 3.11
CA HIS A 192 -5.49 -5.65 2.17
C HIS A 192 -4.79 -5.58 0.81
N SER A 193 -3.45 -5.51 0.82
CA SER A 193 -2.64 -5.52 -0.40
C SER A 193 -2.74 -6.86 -1.15
N LEU A 194 -2.85 -7.98 -0.44
CA LEU A 194 -3.10 -9.30 -1.03
C LEU A 194 -4.51 -9.42 -1.61
N VAL A 195 -5.52 -8.82 -0.99
CA VAL A 195 -6.88 -8.77 -1.57
C VAL A 195 -6.85 -8.04 -2.91
N ALA A 196 -6.15 -6.90 -2.99
CA ALA A 196 -6.14 -6.06 -4.19
C ALA A 196 -5.21 -6.61 -5.30
N TRP A 197 -4.04 -7.13 -4.94
CA TRP A 197 -2.97 -7.45 -5.91
C TRP A 197 -2.35 -8.82 -5.72
N GLY A 198 -2.88 -9.68 -4.85
CA GLY A 198 -2.29 -11.01 -4.58
C GLY A 198 -2.24 -11.92 -5.79
N TRP A 199 -3.14 -11.75 -6.76
CA TRP A 199 -3.14 -12.47 -8.04
C TRP A 199 -1.80 -12.36 -8.80
N ILE A 200 -1.04 -11.28 -8.61
CA ILE A 200 0.21 -11.02 -9.34
C ILE A 200 1.39 -11.94 -8.96
N LEU A 201 1.23 -12.72 -7.89
CA LEU A 201 2.22 -13.66 -7.41
C LEU A 201 2.17 -14.94 -8.25
N ARG A 202 3.16 -15.16 -9.12
CA ARG A 202 3.21 -16.31 -10.04
C ARG A 202 4.02 -17.50 -9.55
N HIS A 203 5.03 -17.27 -8.72
CA HIS A 203 5.87 -18.36 -8.23
C HIS A 203 5.21 -19.02 -7.03
N ASN A 204 5.06 -20.34 -7.06
CA ASN A 204 4.48 -21.12 -5.95
C ASN A 204 5.13 -20.80 -4.60
N LEU A 205 6.44 -20.61 -4.55
CA LEU A 205 7.12 -20.22 -3.30
C LEU A 205 6.70 -18.82 -2.79
N ASP A 206 6.39 -17.87 -3.68
CA ASP A 206 5.87 -16.55 -3.26
C ASP A 206 4.41 -16.66 -2.77
N GLN A 207 3.64 -17.54 -3.39
CA GLN A 207 2.26 -17.85 -3.02
C GLN A 207 2.22 -18.51 -1.64
N ASP A 208 3.06 -19.53 -1.41
CA ASP A 208 3.20 -20.22 -0.13
C ASP A 208 3.60 -19.25 0.99
N ALA A 209 4.58 -18.37 0.73
CA ALA A 209 5.00 -17.35 1.70
C ALA A 209 3.89 -16.34 2.02
N ALA A 210 3.05 -15.98 1.04
CA ALA A 210 1.90 -15.11 1.27
C ALA A 210 0.83 -15.80 2.11
N GLU A 211 0.56 -17.08 1.86
CA GLU A 211 -0.34 -17.89 2.70
C GLU A 211 0.18 -18.05 4.13
N GLU A 212 1.48 -18.29 4.31
CA GLU A 212 2.10 -18.40 5.62
C GLU A 212 1.94 -17.10 6.41
N LEU A 213 2.16 -15.94 5.77
CA LEU A 213 1.94 -14.64 6.37
C LEU A 213 0.47 -14.43 6.79
N LEU A 214 -0.49 -14.86 5.96
CA LEU A 214 -1.92 -14.79 6.29
C LEU A 214 -2.29 -15.69 7.47
N ARG A 215 -1.79 -16.93 7.50
CA ARG A 215 -1.98 -17.85 8.64
C ARG A 215 -1.36 -17.29 9.92
N TYR A 216 -0.18 -16.69 9.81
CA TYR A 216 0.47 -16.00 10.93
C TYR A 216 -0.38 -14.83 11.44
N MET A 217 -0.95 -14.02 10.53
CA MET A 217 -1.88 -12.96 10.89
C MET A 217 -3.10 -13.48 11.66
N GLU A 218 -3.73 -14.55 11.17
CA GLU A 218 -4.91 -15.17 11.82
C GLU A 218 -4.56 -15.66 13.23
N LEU A 219 -3.41 -16.32 13.38
CA LEU A 219 -2.90 -16.76 14.69
C LEU A 219 -2.68 -15.59 15.66
N LYS A 220 -2.18 -14.44 15.17
CA LYS A 220 -1.85 -13.29 16.00
C LYS A 220 -3.05 -12.41 16.35
N THR A 221 -3.94 -12.19 15.39
CA THR A 221 -5.03 -11.21 15.50
C THR A 221 -6.40 -11.83 15.73
N GLY A 222 -6.54 -13.14 15.50
CA GLY A 222 -7.82 -13.83 15.46
C GLY A 222 -8.66 -13.51 14.21
N TRP A 223 -8.18 -12.67 13.30
CA TRP A 223 -8.91 -12.32 12.08
C TRP A 223 -8.82 -13.43 11.05
N SER A 224 -9.96 -13.97 10.62
CA SER A 224 -9.95 -15.10 9.69
C SER A 224 -9.42 -14.71 8.30
N THR A 225 -8.49 -15.52 7.80
CA THR A 225 -7.85 -15.36 6.48
C THR A 225 -8.19 -16.50 5.52
N SER A 226 -8.90 -17.53 5.99
CA SER A 226 -9.24 -18.73 5.23
C SER A 226 -9.92 -18.43 3.89
N HIS A 227 -10.90 -17.53 3.86
CA HIS A 227 -11.58 -17.13 2.62
C HIS A 227 -10.62 -16.45 1.63
N LEU A 228 -9.71 -15.60 2.12
CA LEU A 228 -8.73 -14.92 1.27
C LEU A 228 -7.72 -15.92 0.70
N ILE A 229 -7.20 -16.83 1.51
CA ILE A 229 -6.30 -17.91 1.06
C ILE A 229 -6.97 -18.75 -0.04
N HIS A 230 -8.23 -19.12 0.15
CA HIS A 230 -8.98 -19.88 -0.85
C HIS A 230 -9.12 -19.10 -2.16
N SER A 231 -9.55 -17.84 -2.09
CA SER A 231 -9.70 -16.97 -3.26
C SER A 231 -8.39 -16.76 -4.02
N LEU A 232 -7.26 -16.57 -3.30
CA LEU A 232 -5.94 -16.43 -3.93
C LEU A 232 -5.51 -17.72 -4.66
N ARG A 233 -5.72 -18.89 -4.03
CA ARG A 233 -5.42 -20.19 -4.67
C ARG A 233 -6.22 -20.39 -5.96
N GLU A 234 -7.46 -19.95 -6.00
CA GLU A 234 -8.27 -20.00 -7.23
C GLU A 234 -7.72 -19.06 -8.30
N GLN A 235 -7.37 -17.82 -7.93
CA GLN A 235 -6.75 -16.86 -8.85
C GLN A 235 -5.46 -17.40 -9.46
N TRP A 236 -4.57 -17.99 -8.65
CA TRP A 236 -3.29 -18.52 -9.11
C TRP A 236 -3.41 -19.76 -10.00
N LYS A 237 -4.44 -20.59 -9.81
CA LYS A 237 -4.70 -21.74 -10.70
C LYS A 237 -5.12 -21.31 -12.10
N ASN A 238 -5.93 -20.26 -12.21
CA ASN A 238 -6.44 -19.79 -13.48
C ASN A 238 -5.35 -19.22 -14.40
N GLU A 239 -4.23 -18.72 -13.84
CA GLU A 239 -3.09 -18.24 -14.65
C GLU A 239 -2.20 -19.38 -15.20
N LEU A 240 -2.21 -20.56 -14.58
CA LEU A 240 -1.38 -21.71 -15.00
C LEU A 240 -1.96 -22.47 -16.20
N VAL A 241 -3.15 -22.10 -16.68
CA VAL A 241 -3.85 -22.76 -17.79
C VAL A 241 -3.53 -22.11 -19.15
N ASP A 242 -2.86 -20.95 -19.16
CA ASP A 242 -2.49 -20.20 -20.37
C ASP A 242 -1.02 -20.42 -20.85
N ASP A 243 -0.30 -21.39 -20.26
CA ASP A 243 1.00 -21.91 -20.74
C ASP A 243 0.84 -23.31 -21.36
#